data_AF-A0AA38CUP0-F1
#
_entry.id   AF-A0AA38CUP0-F1
#
_cell.length_a   1.000
_cell.length_b   1.000
_cell.length_c   1.000
_cell.angle_alpha   90.00
_cell.angle_beta   90.00
_cell.angle_gamma   90.00
#
_symmetry.space_group_name_H-M   'P 1'
#
loop_
_entity.id
_entity.type
_entity.pdbx_description
1 polymer ?
#
loop_
_entity_poly.entity_id
_entity_poly.type
_entity_poly.pdbx_seq_one_letter_code
_entity_poly.pdbx_strand_id
1 'polypeptide(L)'
;MDLRTDLAILYQIFWGLVLINTVVAFITVFRRPRSITSILAWMMTLVFLPGIGFLLYAFCGRGIDRETVYLFSEQHQKRIKEINEMIEKNNEGYEPKAYTYEAILLKHYFSNMDESPLTRGNHVEFFTDGQEKFSHLFADIEKAQDNVHVEYYAFFDDNIGNSFLDLLVKKAREGVEVRLVFDPWGGRTTERFFKPLKEAGGKVIPFITSRNIIRKTRLNYHLHRKIVVIDGEIGWTGGFNVGDQYVGTSEKFGYWRDTHARIVGTASFSLQEIFIRDWNASIRNKEDLLEYEDRYFVIPKQVGHADVPLQIVADGPESIERIIEGGFIKTIVSAKERVWIQSPYLIPDDSMTSALQIAIRSGVDVRIMIPCMPDHPFIYRATQYYANLFQKIGAQIYIYNGGFIHAKTIVADDSIVSFGTTNQDIRSYDLNFEVSAFGYDEKLNKELARIFEEDMEYSALLTQDMIDQQSYWLKFKQNFSRLLSPIL
;
A
#
# COMPACT_ATOMS: atom_id res chain seq x y z
N MET A 1 -61.82 19.86 -4.86
CA MET A 1 -60.49 19.52 -5.39
C MET A 1 -60.69 18.54 -6.52
N ASP A 2 -60.29 18.94 -7.73
CA ASP A 2 -60.44 18.13 -8.93
C ASP A 2 -59.21 17.22 -9.04
N LEU A 3 -59.42 15.93 -8.75
CA LEU A 3 -58.36 14.92 -8.61
C LEU A 3 -57.41 14.90 -9.82
N ARG A 4 -57.91 15.20 -11.02
CA ARG A 4 -57.11 15.26 -12.25
C ARG A 4 -56.15 16.46 -12.28
N THR A 5 -56.61 17.61 -11.81
CA THR A 5 -55.81 18.84 -11.74
C THR A 5 -54.71 18.68 -10.70
N ASP A 6 -55.03 18.06 -9.56
CA ASP A 6 -54.06 17.75 -8.50
C ASP A 6 -53.00 16.73 -8.98
N LEU A 7 -53.42 15.69 -9.71
CA LEU A 7 -52.51 14.71 -10.33
C LEU A 7 -51.59 15.32 -11.40
N ALA A 8 -52.09 16.26 -12.21
CA ALA A 8 -51.29 16.95 -13.22
C ALA A 8 -50.21 17.85 -12.61
N ILE A 9 -50.54 18.56 -11.53
CA ILE A 9 -49.59 19.38 -10.77
C ILE A 9 -48.51 18.49 -10.14
N LEU A 10 -48.90 17.37 -9.50
CA LEU A 10 -47.94 16.42 -8.93
C LEU A 10 -47.01 15.82 -9.99
N TYR A 11 -47.54 15.50 -11.17
CA TYR A 11 -46.74 15.01 -12.30
C TYR A 11 -45.72 16.05 -12.77
N GLN A 12 -46.12 17.32 -12.92
CA GLN A 12 -45.22 18.40 -13.30
C GLN A 12 -44.13 18.64 -12.24
N ILE A 13 -44.49 18.61 -10.96
CA ILE A 13 -43.53 18.73 -9.85
C ILE A 13 -42.53 17.58 -9.89
N PHE A 14 -43.00 16.34 -10.07
CA PHE A 14 -42.14 15.17 -10.16
C PHE A 14 -41.12 15.28 -11.30
N TRP A 15 -41.56 15.60 -12.52
CA TRP A 15 -40.65 15.76 -13.66
C TRP A 15 -39.73 16.98 -13.54
N GLY A 16 -40.20 18.07 -12.93
CA GLY A 16 -39.36 19.21 -12.56
C GLY A 16 -38.22 18.81 -11.62
N LEU A 17 -38.53 17.99 -10.60
CA LEU A 17 -37.51 17.46 -9.68
C LEU A 17 -36.52 16.52 -10.39
N VAL A 18 -36.99 15.65 -11.29
CA VAL A 18 -36.12 14.78 -12.11
C VAL A 18 -35.20 15.60 -13.01
N LEU A 19 -35.71 16.65 -13.64
CA LEU A 19 -34.91 17.56 -14.48
C LEU A 19 -33.83 18.27 -13.65
N ILE A 20 -34.22 18.86 -12.51
CA ILE A 20 -33.28 19.52 -11.59
C ILE A 20 -32.20 18.52 -11.13
N ASN A 21 -32.61 17.34 -10.67
CA ASN A 21 -31.69 16.28 -10.25
C ASN A 21 -30.68 15.93 -11.36
N THR A 22 -31.15 15.79 -12.60
CA THR A 22 -30.31 15.48 -13.76
C THR A 22 -29.31 16.59 -14.05
N VAL A 23 -29.75 17.86 -14.09
CA VAL A 23 -28.84 19.00 -14.31
C VAL A 23 -27.78 19.08 -13.21
N VAL A 24 -28.18 18.92 -11.94
CA VAL A 24 -27.24 18.90 -10.82
C VAL A 24 -26.28 17.70 -10.92
N ALA A 25 -26.74 16.54 -11.42
CA ALA A 25 -25.91 15.36 -11.61
C ALA A 25 -24.80 15.61 -12.64
N PHE A 26 -25.14 16.20 -13.79
CA PHE A 26 -24.17 16.58 -14.81
C PHE A 26 -23.14 17.57 -14.26
N ILE A 27 -23.59 18.65 -13.60
CA ILE A 27 -22.68 19.61 -12.97
C ILE A 27 -21.76 18.90 -11.96
N THR A 28 -22.31 18.00 -11.15
CA THR A 28 -21.57 17.32 -10.08
C THR A 28 -20.50 16.37 -10.62
N VAL A 29 -20.81 15.58 -11.66
CA VAL A 29 -19.89 14.60 -12.23
C VAL A 29 -18.78 15.29 -13.05
N PHE A 30 -19.13 16.28 -13.88
CA PHE A 30 -18.19 16.96 -14.76
C PHE A 30 -17.39 18.08 -14.10
N ARG A 31 -17.70 18.44 -12.85
CA ARG A 31 -16.92 19.45 -12.10
C ARG A 31 -15.47 19.05 -11.86
N ARG A 32 -15.13 17.75 -11.87
CA ARG A 32 -13.77 17.26 -11.65
C ARG A 32 -13.36 16.26 -12.73
N PRO A 33 -12.10 16.29 -13.20
CA PRO A 33 -11.58 15.24 -14.07
C PRO A 33 -11.59 13.89 -13.35
N ARG A 34 -12.06 12.86 -14.04
CA ARG A 34 -12.20 11.47 -13.56
C ARG A 34 -12.04 10.52 -14.74
N SER A 35 -11.78 9.24 -14.46
CA SER A 35 -11.88 8.20 -15.48
C SER A 35 -13.29 8.19 -16.09
N ILE A 36 -13.37 7.92 -17.40
CA ILE A 36 -14.63 7.89 -18.15
C ILE A 36 -15.60 6.88 -17.51
N THR A 37 -15.09 5.72 -17.09
CA THR A 37 -15.86 4.70 -16.38
C THR A 37 -16.49 5.24 -15.10
N SER A 38 -15.74 6.02 -14.30
CA SER A 38 -16.28 6.67 -13.10
C SER A 38 -17.32 7.72 -13.42
N ILE A 39 -17.12 8.50 -14.49
CA ILE A 39 -18.11 9.49 -14.97
C ILE A 39 -19.41 8.77 -15.30
N LEU A 40 -19.35 7.70 -16.10
CA LEU A 40 -20.53 6.93 -16.50
C LEU A 40 -21.21 6.26 -15.30
N ALA A 41 -20.45 5.64 -14.40
CA ALA A 41 -20.98 4.99 -13.20
C ALA A 41 -21.73 5.99 -12.30
N TRP A 42 -21.12 7.15 -12.02
CA TRP A 42 -21.76 8.18 -11.21
C TRP A 42 -22.91 8.87 -11.93
N MET A 43 -22.81 9.06 -13.25
CA MET A 43 -23.91 9.61 -14.05
C MET A 43 -25.13 8.69 -13.99
N MET A 44 -24.95 7.38 -14.23
CA MET A 44 -26.01 6.39 -14.11
C MET A 44 -26.60 6.39 -12.70
N THR A 45 -25.76 6.37 -11.67
CA THR A 45 -26.21 6.35 -10.27
C THR A 45 -27.03 7.60 -9.93
N LEU A 46 -26.57 8.79 -10.31
CA LEU A 46 -27.24 10.04 -9.98
C LEU A 46 -28.53 10.26 -10.79
N VAL A 47 -28.57 9.80 -12.03
CA VAL A 47 -29.76 9.94 -12.91
C VAL A 47 -30.82 8.89 -12.57
N PHE A 48 -30.45 7.62 -12.38
CA PHE A 48 -31.41 6.54 -12.12
C PHE A 48 -31.86 6.42 -10.66
N LEU A 49 -31.14 7.03 -9.71
CA LEU A 49 -31.53 7.11 -8.31
C LEU A 49 -31.62 8.58 -7.86
N PRO A 50 -32.65 9.34 -8.27
CA PRO A 50 -32.78 10.74 -7.89
C PRO A 50 -32.77 10.93 -6.37
N GLY A 51 -31.99 11.91 -5.88
CA GLY A 51 -31.77 12.16 -4.45
C GLY A 51 -30.88 11.11 -3.75
N ILE A 52 -31.22 9.83 -3.82
CA ILE A 52 -30.43 8.73 -3.19
C ILE A 52 -29.03 8.65 -3.80
N GLY A 53 -28.92 8.79 -5.12
CA GLY A 53 -27.64 8.80 -5.82
C GLY A 53 -26.72 9.90 -5.32
N PHE A 54 -27.25 11.06 -4.91
CA PHE A 54 -26.45 12.13 -4.31
C PHE A 54 -25.94 11.77 -2.93
N LEU A 55 -26.71 11.01 -2.14
CA LEU A 55 -26.22 10.45 -0.89
C LEU A 55 -25.07 9.45 -1.17
N LEU A 56 -25.26 8.53 -2.11
CA LEU A 56 -24.23 7.57 -2.51
C LEU A 56 -22.96 8.26 -3.05
N TYR A 57 -23.13 9.26 -3.91
CA TYR A 57 -22.03 10.06 -4.44
C TYR A 57 -21.33 10.86 -3.36
N ALA A 58 -22.08 11.37 -2.38
CA ALA A 58 -21.47 11.98 -1.22
C ALA A 58 -20.60 10.93 -0.52
N PHE A 59 -21.07 9.74 -0.18
CA PHE A 59 -20.24 8.80 0.58
C PHE A 59 -19.03 8.22 -0.18
N CYS A 60 -19.21 7.85 -1.46
CA CYS A 60 -18.21 7.08 -2.21
C CYS A 60 -17.63 7.82 -3.44
N GLY A 61 -18.21 8.95 -3.82
CA GLY A 61 -17.97 9.58 -5.12
C GLY A 61 -17.16 10.87 -5.08
N ARG A 62 -16.93 11.54 -3.94
CA ARG A 62 -16.03 12.70 -3.91
C ARG A 62 -14.59 12.25 -3.69
N GLY A 63 -13.70 12.62 -4.62
CA GLY A 63 -12.26 12.41 -4.43
C GLY A 63 -11.67 13.28 -3.31
N ILE A 64 -10.40 13.03 -2.96
CA ILE A 64 -9.67 13.90 -2.02
C ILE A 64 -9.58 15.32 -2.60
N ASP A 65 -9.68 16.31 -1.73
CA ASP A 65 -9.48 17.71 -2.10
C ASP A 65 -7.98 18.00 -2.07
N ARG A 66 -7.40 18.29 -3.24
CA ARG A 66 -5.94 18.44 -3.43
C ARG A 66 -5.35 19.59 -2.60
N GLU A 67 -6.16 20.55 -2.19
CA GLU A 67 -5.72 21.72 -1.41
C GLU A 67 -5.29 21.41 0.03
N THR A 68 -5.61 20.24 0.60
CA THR A 68 -5.28 19.95 2.02
C THR A 68 -4.08 19.00 2.21
N VAL A 69 -3.52 18.41 1.14
CA VAL A 69 -2.50 17.35 1.30
C VAL A 69 -1.06 17.88 1.19
N TYR A 70 -0.86 19.10 0.66
CA TYR A 70 0.49 19.61 0.45
C TYR A 70 0.61 21.09 0.78
N LEU A 71 0.66 21.40 2.08
CA LEU A 71 1.26 22.65 2.56
C LEU A 71 2.79 22.46 2.59
N PHE A 72 3.41 22.33 1.42
CA PHE A 72 4.86 22.42 1.32
C PHE A 72 5.25 23.90 1.46
N SER A 73 5.88 24.25 2.57
CA SER A 73 6.66 25.48 2.64
C SER A 73 7.92 25.30 1.77
N GLU A 74 8.44 26.37 1.16
CA GLU A 74 9.74 26.33 0.45
C GLU A 74 10.86 25.73 1.32
N GLN A 75 10.74 25.90 2.64
CA GLN A 75 11.66 25.34 3.63
C GLN A 75 11.67 23.80 3.65
N HIS A 76 10.52 23.13 3.49
CA HIS A 76 10.47 21.66 3.43
C HIS A 76 11.15 21.12 2.16
N GLN A 77 10.91 21.75 1.01
CA GLN A 77 11.55 21.34 -0.24
C GLN A 77 13.08 21.48 -0.18
N LYS A 78 13.56 22.60 0.40
CA LYS A 78 15.00 22.79 0.64
C LYS A 78 15.58 21.66 1.49
N ARG A 79 14.86 21.26 2.54
CA ARG A 79 15.35 20.27 3.48
C ARG A 79 15.34 18.84 2.91
N ILE A 80 14.33 18.49 2.11
CA ILE A 80 14.33 17.24 1.33
C ILE A 80 15.56 17.20 0.40
N LYS A 81 15.89 18.31 -0.26
CA LYS A 81 17.08 18.40 -1.09
C LYS A 81 18.37 18.16 -0.28
N GLU A 82 18.50 18.77 0.90
CA GLU A 82 19.66 18.53 1.79
C GLU A 82 19.77 17.05 2.20
N ILE A 83 18.65 16.39 2.48
CA ILE A 83 18.63 14.95 2.80
C ILE A 83 19.07 14.13 1.57
N ASN A 84 18.61 14.47 0.38
CA ASN A 84 19.05 13.81 -0.86
C ASN A 84 20.55 14.00 -1.10
N GLU A 85 21.09 15.20 -0.84
CA GLU A 85 22.54 15.48 -0.92
C GLU A 85 23.32 14.65 0.12
N MET A 86 22.78 14.42 1.33
CA MET A 86 23.37 13.53 2.33
C MET A 86 23.42 12.07 1.84
N ILE A 87 22.36 11.60 1.18
CA ILE A 87 22.30 10.26 0.59
C ILE A 87 23.33 10.12 -0.53
N GLU A 88 23.40 11.08 -1.44
CA GLU A 88 24.38 11.09 -2.52
C GLU A 88 25.81 11.05 -1.99
N LYS A 89 26.13 11.88 -0.99
CA LYS A 89 27.45 11.87 -0.33
C LYS A 89 27.75 10.54 0.36
N ASN A 90 26.77 9.90 1.00
CA ASN A 90 26.95 8.56 1.55
C ASN A 90 27.25 7.54 0.44
N ASN A 91 26.57 7.63 -0.70
CA ASN A 91 26.76 6.71 -1.82
C ASN A 91 28.18 6.77 -2.42
N GLU A 92 28.85 7.93 -2.36
CA GLU A 92 30.26 8.10 -2.77
C GLU A 92 31.23 7.28 -1.93
N GLY A 93 30.85 6.89 -0.71
CA GLY A 93 31.65 6.05 0.18
C GLY A 93 31.70 4.57 -0.21
N TYR A 94 30.95 4.15 -1.23
CA TYR A 94 30.85 2.75 -1.68
C TYR A 94 31.42 2.58 -3.08
N GLU A 95 32.18 1.51 -3.30
CA GLU A 95 32.77 1.16 -4.60
C GLU A 95 31.72 1.17 -5.73
N PRO A 96 32.07 1.58 -6.96
CA PRO A 96 31.13 1.56 -8.07
C PRO A 96 30.52 0.16 -8.29
N LYS A 97 29.18 0.08 -8.31
CA LYS A 97 28.46 -1.17 -8.55
C LYS A 97 27.98 -1.24 -9.99
N ALA A 98 28.22 -2.37 -10.65
CA ALA A 98 27.65 -2.63 -11.96
C ALA A 98 26.18 -3.02 -11.81
N TYR A 99 25.32 -2.39 -12.60
CA TYR A 99 23.90 -2.69 -12.66
C TYR A 99 23.58 -3.33 -14.01
N THR A 100 22.60 -4.23 -14.03
CA THR A 100 22.03 -4.71 -15.31
C THR A 100 21.37 -3.54 -16.05
N TYR A 101 21.21 -3.68 -17.36
CA TYR A 101 20.61 -2.63 -18.18
C TYR A 101 19.19 -2.28 -17.71
N GLU A 102 18.43 -3.30 -17.33
CA GLU A 102 17.07 -3.22 -16.81
C GLU A 102 17.02 -2.45 -15.49
N ALA A 103 17.97 -2.73 -14.58
CA ALA A 103 18.10 -2.02 -13.32
C ALA A 103 18.46 -0.55 -13.52
N ILE A 104 19.32 -0.21 -14.49
CA ILE A 104 19.63 1.18 -14.86
C ILE A 104 18.37 1.91 -15.34
N LEU A 105 17.57 1.27 -16.19
CA LEU A 105 16.35 1.87 -16.72
C LEU A 105 15.31 2.12 -15.61
N LEU A 106 15.14 1.17 -14.69
CA LEU A 106 14.22 1.34 -13.55
C LEU A 106 14.72 2.40 -12.57
N LYS A 107 16.03 2.42 -12.29
CA LYS A 107 16.65 3.45 -11.46
C LYS A 107 16.38 4.85 -12.02
N HIS A 108 16.63 5.04 -13.32
CA HIS A 108 16.38 6.32 -13.99
C HIS A 108 14.90 6.71 -14.02
N TYR A 109 13.99 5.74 -14.13
CA TYR A 109 12.56 6.00 -14.05
C TYR A 109 12.21 6.70 -12.72
N PHE A 110 12.72 6.20 -11.60
CA PHE A 110 12.48 6.82 -10.28
C PHE A 110 13.32 8.07 -10.02
N SER A 111 14.54 8.16 -10.54
CA SER A 111 15.39 9.36 -10.36
C SER A 111 14.78 10.63 -10.98
N ASN A 112 13.92 10.50 -11.99
CA ASN A 112 13.23 11.64 -12.60
C ASN A 112 12.01 12.14 -11.80
N MET A 113 11.70 11.51 -10.65
CA MET A 113 10.55 11.84 -9.81
C MET A 113 10.91 12.65 -8.55
N ASP A 114 12.19 13.00 -8.35
CA ASP A 114 12.78 13.78 -7.23
C ASP A 114 12.51 13.28 -5.78
N GLU A 115 11.57 12.36 -5.57
CA GLU A 115 11.10 11.89 -4.26
C GLU A 115 11.65 10.49 -3.87
N SER A 116 12.48 9.87 -4.70
CA SER A 116 12.96 8.50 -4.47
C SER A 116 14.44 8.34 -4.82
N PRO A 117 15.36 8.96 -4.05
CA PRO A 117 16.80 8.88 -4.31
C PRO A 117 17.30 7.43 -4.21
N LEU A 118 18.33 7.09 -4.99
CA LEU A 118 19.04 5.82 -4.80
C LEU A 118 19.82 5.90 -3.49
N THR A 119 19.57 4.95 -2.60
CA THR A 119 20.30 4.80 -1.33
C THR A 119 21.26 3.62 -1.44
N ARG A 120 22.44 3.73 -0.81
CA ARG A 120 23.46 2.68 -0.72
C ARG A 120 23.94 2.50 0.72
N GLY A 121 24.69 1.43 0.94
CA GLY A 121 25.12 1.05 2.29
C GLY A 121 24.00 0.52 3.16
N ASN A 122 22.93 0.02 2.54
CA ASN A 122 21.83 -0.59 3.28
C ASN A 122 22.14 -2.06 3.57
N HIS A 123 21.72 -2.51 4.74
CA HIS A 123 21.56 -3.90 5.10
C HIS A 123 20.06 -4.21 5.19
N VAL A 124 19.62 -5.28 4.55
CA VAL A 124 18.22 -5.70 4.51
C VAL A 124 18.13 -7.13 5.04
N GLU A 125 17.18 -7.35 5.94
CA GLU A 125 16.85 -8.66 6.50
C GLU A 125 15.35 -8.90 6.36
N PHE A 126 14.95 -10.03 5.77
CA PHE A 126 13.56 -10.37 5.57
C PHE A 126 13.02 -11.28 6.67
N PHE A 127 11.78 -11.02 7.08
CA PHE A 127 11.01 -11.81 8.02
C PHE A 127 9.75 -12.31 7.34
N THR A 128 9.59 -13.64 7.33
CA THR A 128 8.44 -14.32 6.70
C THR A 128 7.41 -14.81 7.71
N ASP A 129 7.79 -14.83 9.00
CA ASP A 129 6.99 -15.19 10.16
C ASP A 129 6.73 -13.97 11.05
N GLY A 130 5.51 -13.88 11.58
CA GLY A 130 5.10 -12.75 12.41
C GLY A 130 5.73 -12.73 13.80
N GLN A 131 5.96 -13.90 14.44
CA GLN A 131 6.62 -13.95 15.75
C GLN A 131 8.05 -13.46 15.65
N GLU A 132 8.78 -13.94 14.66
CA GLU A 132 10.16 -13.51 14.41
C GLU A 132 10.21 -12.02 14.10
N LYS A 133 9.36 -11.53 13.19
CA LYS A 133 9.26 -10.11 12.84
C LYS A 133 9.02 -9.22 14.07
N PHE A 134 8.01 -9.54 14.90
CA PHE A 134 7.67 -8.69 16.05
C PHE A 134 8.70 -8.80 17.17
N SER A 135 9.31 -9.97 17.36
CA SER A 135 10.42 -10.15 18.30
C SER A 135 11.60 -9.24 17.93
N HIS A 136 12.02 -9.23 16.66
CA HIS A 136 13.14 -8.38 16.21
C HIS A 136 12.78 -6.89 16.23
N LEU A 137 11.57 -6.53 15.80
CA LEU A 137 11.10 -5.14 15.89
C LEU A 137 11.09 -4.64 17.34
N PHE A 138 10.59 -5.43 18.28
CA PHE A 138 10.57 -5.05 19.70
C PHE A 138 11.99 -4.95 20.26
N ALA A 139 12.91 -5.82 19.84
CA ALA A 139 14.31 -5.74 20.24
C ALA A 139 15.01 -4.46 19.75
N ASP A 140 14.68 -3.97 18.55
CA ASP A 140 15.18 -2.67 18.06
C ASP A 140 14.57 -1.51 18.86
N ILE A 141 13.25 -1.51 19.09
CA ILE A 141 12.56 -0.44 19.84
C ILE A 141 13.03 -0.37 21.29
N GLU A 142 13.26 -1.52 21.93
CA GLU A 142 13.79 -1.59 23.29
C GLU A 142 15.15 -0.86 23.40
N LYS A 143 15.99 -0.95 22.37
CA LYS A 143 17.31 -0.30 22.29
C LYS A 143 17.23 1.17 21.87
N ALA A 144 16.09 1.66 21.39
CA ALA A 144 15.95 3.04 20.90
C ALA A 144 16.38 4.06 21.96
N GLN A 145 17.07 5.12 21.54
CA GLN A 145 17.61 6.15 22.43
C GLN A 145 17.08 7.56 22.15
N ASP A 146 16.64 7.86 20.92
CA ASP A 146 16.20 9.19 20.52
C ASP A 146 14.73 9.22 20.08
N ASN A 147 14.37 8.42 19.07
CA ASN A 147 13.03 8.48 18.49
C ASN A 147 12.50 7.13 17.98
N VAL A 148 11.19 6.96 18.04
CA VAL A 148 10.44 5.85 17.46
C VAL A 148 9.19 6.39 16.78
N HIS A 149 9.17 6.30 15.46
CA HIS A 149 8.08 6.73 14.61
C HIS A 149 7.35 5.53 14.03
N VAL A 150 6.05 5.44 14.27
CA VAL A 150 5.24 4.26 13.96
C VAL A 150 4.07 4.63 13.09
N GLU A 151 3.90 3.94 11.98
CA GLU A 151 2.77 4.08 11.08
C GLU A 151 2.24 2.71 10.68
N TYR A 152 0.95 2.45 10.92
CA TYR A 152 0.30 1.20 10.52
C TYR A 152 -1.13 1.44 10.05
N TYR A 153 -1.51 0.73 8.99
CA TYR A 153 -2.91 0.60 8.58
C TYR A 153 -3.78 -0.01 9.69
N ALA A 154 -3.49 -1.26 10.09
CA ALA A 154 -4.28 -1.95 11.11
C ALA A 154 -3.45 -2.16 12.39
N PHE A 155 -4.03 -1.71 13.50
CA PHE A 155 -3.51 -1.91 14.85
C PHE A 155 -4.66 -2.41 15.70
N PHE A 156 -4.57 -3.65 16.19
CA PHE A 156 -5.64 -4.30 16.96
C PHE A 156 -5.41 -4.16 18.47
N ASP A 157 -6.50 -4.16 19.23
CA ASP A 157 -6.49 -4.22 20.71
C ASP A 157 -6.51 -5.69 21.15
N ASP A 158 -5.35 -6.35 20.99
CA ASP A 158 -5.11 -7.75 21.31
C ASP A 158 -3.72 -7.93 21.95
N ASN A 159 -3.22 -9.17 22.13
CA ASN A 159 -2.01 -9.38 22.92
C ASN A 159 -0.78 -8.73 22.28
N ILE A 160 -0.60 -8.88 20.97
CA ILE A 160 0.51 -8.26 20.23
C ILE A 160 0.36 -6.75 20.18
N GLY A 161 -0.85 -6.25 19.95
CA GLY A 161 -1.13 -4.81 19.98
C GLY A 161 -0.82 -4.17 21.33
N ASN A 162 -1.27 -4.78 22.44
CA ASN A 162 -0.98 -4.29 23.78
C ASN A 162 0.51 -4.40 24.12
N SER A 163 1.18 -5.49 23.75
CA SER A 163 2.63 -5.63 23.97
C SER A 163 3.43 -4.55 23.24
N PHE A 164 3.05 -4.24 22.00
CA PHE A 164 3.67 -3.16 21.24
C PHE A 164 3.38 -1.79 21.90
N LEU A 165 2.13 -1.53 22.28
CA LEU A 165 1.76 -0.29 22.96
C LEU A 165 2.53 -0.10 24.28
N ASP A 166 2.62 -1.14 25.11
CA ASP A 166 3.32 -1.11 26.39
C ASP A 166 4.81 -0.81 26.22
N LEU A 167 5.45 -1.38 25.19
CA LEU A 167 6.83 -1.07 24.85
C LEU A 167 7.00 0.39 24.44
N LEU A 168 6.11 0.92 23.59
CA LEU A 168 6.13 2.33 23.20
C LEU A 168 5.90 3.27 24.40
N VAL A 169 5.00 2.92 25.32
CA VAL A 169 4.76 3.64 26.58
C VAL A 169 6.02 3.66 27.44
N LYS A 170 6.70 2.52 27.56
CA LYS A 170 7.97 2.42 28.30
C LYS A 170 9.02 3.34 27.69
N LYS A 171 9.24 3.31 26.38
CA LYS A 171 10.22 4.17 25.70
C LYS A 171 9.89 5.65 25.86
N ALA A 172 8.62 6.04 25.75
CA ALA A 172 8.18 7.42 26.00
C ALA A 172 8.52 7.88 27.44
N ARG A 173 8.34 7.02 28.44
CA ARG A 173 8.71 7.32 29.84
C ARG A 173 10.22 7.42 30.07
N GLU A 174 11.01 6.70 29.27
CA GLU A 174 12.47 6.79 29.26
C GLU A 174 12.98 8.07 28.58
N GLY A 175 12.09 8.87 27.97
CA GLY A 175 12.43 10.13 27.32
C GLY A 175 12.63 10.01 25.80
N VAL A 176 12.43 8.82 25.22
CA VAL A 176 12.46 8.62 23.77
C VAL A 176 11.23 9.26 23.15
N GLU A 177 11.42 9.99 22.04
CA GLU A 177 10.31 10.61 21.32
C GLU A 177 9.50 9.55 20.56
N VAL A 178 8.25 9.35 20.97
CA VAL A 178 7.37 8.36 20.33
C VAL A 178 6.23 9.05 19.61
N ARG A 179 6.13 8.82 18.29
CA ARG A 179 4.99 9.29 17.48
C ARG A 179 4.33 8.13 16.74
N LEU A 180 2.99 8.09 16.76
CA LEU A 180 2.20 7.04 16.13
C LEU A 180 1.09 7.60 15.23
N VAL A 181 1.06 7.14 13.99
CA VAL A 181 -0.02 7.33 13.02
C VAL A 181 -0.74 6.00 12.81
N PHE A 182 -2.08 6.02 12.82
CA PHE A 182 -2.87 4.82 12.54
C PHE A 182 -4.10 5.13 11.68
N ASP A 183 -4.62 4.13 10.97
CA ASP A 183 -5.93 4.17 10.34
C ASP A 183 -7.02 3.59 11.27
N PRO A 184 -7.97 4.40 11.76
CA PRO A 184 -9.11 3.95 12.56
C PRO A 184 -9.97 2.84 11.94
N TRP A 185 -9.95 2.67 10.61
CA TRP A 185 -10.74 1.66 9.92
C TRP A 185 -10.02 0.31 9.82
N GLY A 186 -8.69 0.29 9.82
CA GLY A 186 -7.91 -0.94 9.64
C GLY A 186 -8.02 -1.89 10.82
N GLY A 187 -7.74 -1.39 12.04
CA GLY A 187 -7.73 -2.20 13.27
C GLY A 187 -8.92 -1.99 14.20
N ARG A 188 -9.81 -1.04 13.89
CA ARG A 188 -10.91 -0.57 14.76
C ARG A 188 -10.45 -0.05 16.13
N THR A 189 -9.17 0.23 16.30
CA THR A 189 -8.65 0.91 17.48
C THR A 189 -9.14 2.35 17.51
N THR A 190 -9.28 2.87 18.73
CA THR A 190 -9.74 4.24 18.98
C THR A 190 -8.66 5.01 19.70
N GLU A 191 -8.77 6.34 19.73
CA GLU A 191 -7.84 7.17 20.50
C GLU A 191 -7.77 6.79 21.99
N ARG A 192 -8.78 6.08 22.53
CA ARG A 192 -8.79 5.57 23.91
C ARG A 192 -7.77 4.47 24.13
N PHE A 193 -7.57 3.57 23.16
CA PHE A 193 -6.59 2.48 23.26
C PHE A 193 -5.19 3.07 23.49
N PHE A 194 -4.84 4.13 22.76
CA PHE A 194 -3.56 4.81 22.85
C PHE A 194 -3.43 5.81 24.01
N LYS A 195 -4.40 5.89 24.93
CA LYS A 195 -4.36 6.82 26.07
C LYS A 195 -3.10 6.66 26.95
N PRO A 196 -2.64 5.43 27.29
CA PRO A 196 -1.44 5.26 28.09
C PRO A 196 -0.18 5.87 27.44
N LEU A 197 -0.07 5.79 26.10
CA LEU A 197 1.06 6.38 25.37
C LEU A 197 1.02 7.91 25.41
N LYS A 198 -0.17 8.49 25.24
CA LYS A 198 -0.36 9.95 25.36
C LYS A 198 -0.01 10.45 26.76
N GLU A 199 -0.39 9.71 27.80
CA GLU A 199 -0.07 10.04 29.20
C GLU A 199 1.41 9.90 29.52
N ALA A 200 2.13 9.03 28.81
CA ALA A 200 3.57 8.87 28.90
C ALA A 200 4.37 9.93 28.12
N GLY A 201 3.70 10.86 27.42
CA GLY A 201 4.32 11.92 26.61
C GLY A 201 4.41 11.62 25.11
N GLY A 202 4.03 10.42 24.68
CA GLY A 202 3.96 10.06 23.26
C GLY A 202 2.85 10.81 22.53
N LYS A 203 2.98 10.94 21.21
CA LYS A 203 2.01 11.63 20.36
C LYS A 203 1.33 10.64 19.43
N VAL A 204 0.01 10.64 19.39
CA VAL A 204 -0.77 9.71 18.56
C VAL A 204 -1.84 10.45 17.78
N ILE A 205 -1.86 10.24 16.47
CA ILE A 205 -2.81 10.87 15.56
C ILE A 205 -3.50 9.86 14.62
N PRO A 206 -4.82 9.95 14.43
CA PRO A 206 -5.49 9.22 13.37
C PRO A 206 -5.18 9.88 12.01
N PHE A 207 -4.91 9.06 10.99
CA PHE A 207 -4.55 9.50 9.63
C PHE A 207 -5.61 10.43 9.00
N ILE A 208 -5.20 11.38 8.15
CA ILE A 208 -6.04 12.48 7.65
C ILE A 208 -7.41 12.06 7.10
N THR A 209 -7.49 10.97 6.32
CA THR A 209 -8.72 10.51 5.66
C THR A 209 -9.75 9.95 6.65
N SER A 210 -9.34 9.65 7.88
CA SER A 210 -10.16 9.03 8.93
C SER A 210 -10.88 10.02 9.87
N ARG A 211 -10.78 11.35 9.64
CA ARG A 211 -11.39 12.37 10.53
C ARG A 211 -12.78 12.91 10.13
N ASN A 212 -13.76 12.76 11.04
CA ASN A 212 -15.15 13.29 11.03
C ASN A 212 -16.17 12.63 10.07
N ILE A 213 -17.06 11.81 10.63
CA ILE A 213 -18.15 11.08 9.94
C ILE A 213 -19.17 12.02 9.27
N ILE A 214 -19.49 13.17 9.90
CA ILE A 214 -20.64 14.01 9.52
C ILE A 214 -20.33 14.95 8.33
N ARG A 215 -19.05 15.25 8.06
CA ARG A 215 -18.62 16.07 6.90
C ARG A 215 -18.00 15.24 5.77
N LYS A 216 -17.94 13.91 5.88
CA LYS A 216 -17.08 13.10 5.02
C LYS A 216 -17.77 12.50 3.81
N THR A 217 -17.09 12.71 2.70
CA THR A 217 -17.33 12.09 1.40
C THR A 217 -16.09 11.35 0.89
N ARG A 218 -15.23 10.89 1.82
CA ARG A 218 -13.84 10.45 1.58
C ARG A 218 -13.58 9.04 2.13
N LEU A 219 -14.60 8.17 2.16
CA LEU A 219 -14.54 6.84 2.79
C LEU A 219 -13.63 5.83 2.07
N ASN A 220 -13.15 6.14 0.86
CA ASN A 220 -12.45 5.18 0.02
C ASN A 220 -10.91 5.25 0.11
N TYR A 221 -10.34 6.18 0.87
CA TYR A 221 -8.89 6.42 0.92
C TYR A 221 -8.33 6.01 2.28
N HIS A 222 -7.41 5.06 2.28
CA HIS A 222 -6.87 4.46 3.50
C HIS A 222 -5.36 4.53 3.51
N LEU A 223 -4.82 4.74 4.71
CA LEU A 223 -3.40 4.56 4.94
C LEU A 223 -3.10 3.06 4.87
N HIS A 224 -2.36 2.60 3.86
CA HIS A 224 -1.99 1.19 3.76
C HIS A 224 -0.48 0.97 4.00
N ARG A 225 0.25 2.02 4.41
CA ARG A 225 1.66 1.92 4.79
C ARG A 225 1.84 1.22 6.14
N LYS A 226 2.98 0.55 6.28
CA LYS A 226 3.49 -0.03 7.53
C LYS A 226 4.94 0.40 7.61
N ILE A 227 5.21 1.41 8.42
CA ILE A 227 6.53 2.02 8.57
C ILE A 227 6.84 2.09 10.06
N VAL A 228 8.02 1.62 10.44
CA VAL A 228 8.60 1.96 11.74
C VAL A 228 10.00 2.49 11.52
N VAL A 229 10.28 3.70 11.97
CA VAL A 229 11.63 4.28 11.97
C VAL A 229 12.11 4.43 13.41
N ILE A 230 13.34 3.99 13.67
CA ILE A 230 13.95 3.97 15.00
C ILE A 230 15.29 4.69 14.93
N ASP A 231 15.44 5.72 15.76
CA ASP A 231 16.62 6.58 15.91
C ASP A 231 17.12 7.19 14.59
N GLY A 232 16.27 7.29 13.56
CA GLY A 232 16.65 7.71 12.21
C GLY A 232 17.55 6.75 11.43
N GLU A 233 17.95 5.62 12.02
CA GLU A 233 18.94 4.68 11.48
C GLU A 233 18.31 3.39 10.92
N ILE A 234 17.24 2.92 11.55
CA ILE A 234 16.59 1.64 11.25
C ILE A 234 15.18 1.91 10.74
N GLY A 235 14.85 1.36 9.58
CA GLY A 235 13.52 1.39 8.98
C GLY A 235 12.93 -0.02 8.88
N TRP A 236 11.64 -0.15 9.11
CA TRP A 236 10.87 -1.38 8.92
C TRP A 236 9.72 -1.13 7.96
N THR A 237 9.53 -2.01 6.98
CA THR A 237 8.34 -1.96 6.11
C THR A 237 8.00 -3.32 5.49
N GLY A 238 6.74 -3.53 5.10
CA GLY A 238 6.25 -4.78 4.52
C GLY A 238 4.78 -5.03 4.80
N GLY A 239 4.31 -6.28 4.66
CA GLY A 239 2.87 -6.56 4.66
C GLY A 239 2.20 -6.75 6.02
N PHE A 240 2.91 -7.21 7.06
CA PHE A 240 2.32 -7.47 8.38
C PHE A 240 1.74 -6.22 9.04
N ASN A 241 0.48 -6.30 9.49
CA ASN A 241 -0.12 -5.34 10.42
C ASN A 241 0.11 -5.78 11.88
N VAL A 242 -0.37 -5.00 12.85
CA VAL A 242 -0.24 -5.30 14.28
C VAL A 242 -1.49 -5.98 14.81
N GLY A 243 -1.41 -7.30 15.04
CA GLY A 243 -2.44 -8.09 15.71
C GLY A 243 -2.13 -9.58 15.82
N ASP A 244 -2.83 -10.30 16.68
CA ASP A 244 -2.57 -11.70 17.04
C ASP A 244 -2.72 -12.64 15.83
N GLN A 245 -3.61 -12.31 14.89
CA GLN A 245 -3.81 -13.10 13.66
C GLN A 245 -2.57 -13.16 12.75
N TYR A 246 -1.63 -12.22 12.91
CA TYR A 246 -0.40 -12.13 12.12
C TYR A 246 0.76 -12.91 12.74
N VAL A 247 0.62 -13.32 14.01
CA VAL A 247 1.70 -13.89 14.83
C VAL A 247 1.38 -15.33 15.23
N GLY A 248 0.10 -15.64 15.44
CA GLY A 248 -0.38 -16.98 15.72
C GLY A 248 -1.05 -17.65 14.52
N THR A 249 -1.35 -18.94 14.67
CA THR A 249 -2.29 -19.62 13.79
C THR A 249 -3.71 -19.19 14.16
N SER A 250 -4.42 -18.54 13.23
CA SER A 250 -5.82 -18.19 13.45
C SER A 250 -6.75 -19.32 12.99
N GLU A 251 -7.91 -19.47 13.64
CA GLU A 251 -8.92 -20.47 13.24
C GLU A 251 -9.41 -20.26 11.81
N LYS A 252 -9.53 -18.99 11.39
CA LYS A 252 -10.04 -18.62 10.07
C LYS A 252 -9.00 -18.78 8.96
N PHE A 253 -7.76 -18.37 9.19
CA PHE A 253 -6.75 -18.22 8.13
C PHE A 253 -5.59 -19.20 8.26
N GLY A 254 -5.49 -19.96 9.35
CA GLY A 254 -4.31 -20.75 9.64
C GLY A 254 -3.10 -19.85 9.89
N TYR A 255 -1.95 -20.27 9.41
CA TYR A 255 -0.70 -19.51 9.45
C TYR A 255 -0.78 -18.29 8.51
N TRP A 256 -0.39 -17.12 9.01
CA TRP A 256 -0.36 -15.89 8.22
C TRP A 256 1.04 -15.69 7.65
N ARG A 257 1.18 -15.94 6.35
CA ARG A 257 2.47 -15.85 5.66
C ARG A 257 2.60 -14.49 4.97
N ASP A 258 3.50 -13.64 5.45
CA ASP A 258 3.73 -12.30 4.88
C ASP A 258 5.21 -11.93 4.94
N THR A 259 5.66 -10.98 4.12
CA THR A 259 7.07 -10.56 4.03
C THR A 259 7.24 -9.16 4.59
N HIS A 260 8.15 -8.99 5.54
CA HIS A 260 8.57 -7.71 6.10
C HIS A 260 10.07 -7.57 6.03
N ALA A 261 10.56 -6.37 5.79
CA ALA A 261 11.97 -6.07 5.79
C ALA A 261 12.34 -5.18 6.97
N ARG A 262 13.46 -5.52 7.60
CA ARG A 262 14.26 -4.61 8.42
C ARG A 262 15.35 -4.04 7.54
N ILE A 263 15.50 -2.72 7.56
CA ILE A 263 16.44 -1.98 6.72
C ILE A 263 17.29 -1.09 7.63
N VAL A 264 18.60 -1.29 7.62
CA VAL A 264 19.57 -0.43 8.32
C VAL A 264 20.44 0.25 7.29
N GLY A 265 20.37 1.58 7.21
CA GLY A 265 21.08 2.36 6.21
C GLY A 265 20.28 3.56 5.75
N THR A 266 20.79 4.28 4.75
CA THR A 266 20.20 5.54 4.28
C THR A 266 18.80 5.40 3.66
N ALA A 267 18.34 4.17 3.35
CA ALA A 267 16.95 3.90 3.02
C ALA A 267 15.95 4.20 4.16
N SER A 268 16.41 4.23 5.43
CA SER A 268 15.58 4.70 6.55
C SER A 268 15.17 6.17 6.36
N PHE A 269 15.96 6.98 5.65
CA PHE A 269 15.69 8.41 5.47
C PHE A 269 14.45 8.63 4.63
N SER A 270 14.28 7.85 3.56
CA SER A 270 13.07 7.92 2.74
C SER A 270 11.83 7.44 3.51
N LEU A 271 11.94 6.38 4.31
CA LEU A 271 10.83 5.94 5.19
C LEU A 271 10.47 7.00 6.24
N GLN A 272 11.48 7.69 6.77
CA GLN A 272 11.31 8.79 7.73
C GLN A 272 10.66 10.02 7.09
N GLU A 273 11.07 10.39 5.88
CA GLU A 273 10.45 11.46 5.09
C GLU A 273 8.95 11.17 4.88
N ILE A 274 8.62 9.95 4.44
CA ILE A 274 7.24 9.52 4.21
C ILE A 274 6.42 9.63 5.51
N PHE A 275 6.97 9.16 6.64
CA PHE A 275 6.34 9.30 7.94
C PHE A 275 6.09 10.77 8.32
N ILE A 276 7.08 11.64 8.16
CA ILE A 276 6.95 13.08 8.47
C ILE A 276 5.85 13.70 7.61
N ARG A 277 5.80 13.35 6.33
CA ARG A 277 4.78 13.81 5.38
C ARG A 277 3.38 13.38 5.80
N ASP A 278 3.18 12.11 6.12
CA ASP A 278 1.90 11.58 6.55
C ASP A 278 1.47 12.11 7.92
N TRP A 279 2.44 12.30 8.83
CA TRP A 279 2.25 12.96 10.11
C TRP A 279 1.75 14.39 9.92
N ASN A 280 2.47 15.19 9.14
CA ASN A 280 2.18 16.60 8.89
C ASN A 280 0.88 16.81 8.11
N ALA A 281 0.55 15.94 7.16
CA ALA A 281 -0.78 15.93 6.54
C ALA A 281 -1.88 15.62 7.57
N SER A 282 -1.54 14.86 8.61
CA SER A 282 -2.44 14.43 9.65
C SER A 282 -2.43 15.32 10.91
N ILE A 283 -1.72 16.44 11.03
CA ILE A 283 -1.81 17.24 12.27
C ILE A 283 -3.13 18.03 12.35
N ARG A 284 -3.54 18.45 13.56
CA ARG A 284 -4.69 19.37 13.76
C ARG A 284 -4.26 20.79 14.07
N ASN A 285 -3.14 20.91 14.79
CA ASN A 285 -2.58 22.16 15.25
C ASN A 285 -1.19 22.32 14.63
N LYS A 286 -0.82 23.54 14.26
CA LYS A 286 0.51 23.84 13.73
C LYS A 286 1.64 23.56 14.73
N GLU A 287 1.33 23.51 16.02
CA GLU A 287 2.28 23.20 17.10
C GLU A 287 2.75 21.74 17.08
N ASP A 288 1.99 20.84 16.46
CA ASP A 288 2.37 19.42 16.30
C ASP A 288 3.14 19.18 14.98
N LEU A 289 3.45 20.23 14.21
CA LEU A 289 4.21 20.13 12.97
C LEU A 289 5.58 19.51 13.28
N LEU A 290 5.90 18.48 12.50
CA LEU A 290 7.15 17.77 12.59
C LEU A 290 8.12 18.32 11.54
N GLU A 291 9.17 18.99 12.02
CA GLU A 291 10.25 19.49 11.18
C GLU A 291 11.22 18.35 10.82
N TYR A 292 11.97 18.53 9.74
CA TYR A 292 12.97 17.57 9.27
C TYR A 292 14.30 17.75 10.01
N GLU A 293 14.34 17.43 11.30
CA GLU A 293 15.53 17.57 12.15
C GLU A 293 16.66 16.60 11.77
N ASP A 294 17.94 17.00 11.92
CA ASP A 294 19.11 16.14 11.62
C ASP A 294 19.08 14.81 12.39
N ARG A 295 18.56 14.80 13.63
CA ARG A 295 18.46 13.59 14.47
C ARG A 295 17.52 12.52 13.92
N TYR A 296 16.69 12.83 12.93
CA TYR A 296 15.87 11.84 12.24
C TYR A 296 16.57 11.20 11.04
N PHE A 297 17.73 11.72 10.63
CA PHE A 297 18.45 11.30 9.42
C PHE A 297 19.89 10.95 9.78
N VAL A 298 20.04 9.85 10.53
CA VAL A 298 21.33 9.41 11.06
C VAL A 298 21.90 8.30 10.19
N ILE A 299 23.10 8.52 9.64
CA ILE A 299 23.82 7.48 8.90
C ILE A 299 24.32 6.45 9.93
N PRO A 300 23.82 5.20 9.93
CA PRO A 300 24.23 4.21 10.92
C PRO A 300 25.73 3.90 10.79
N LYS A 301 26.38 3.63 11.92
CA LYS A 301 27.74 3.07 11.90
C LYS A 301 27.68 1.73 11.16
N GLN A 302 28.49 1.58 10.10
CA GLN A 302 28.38 0.48 9.13
C GLN A 302 28.10 -0.88 9.79
N VAL A 303 26.99 -1.50 9.38
CA VAL A 303 26.68 -2.90 9.68
C VAL A 303 27.47 -3.77 8.69
N GLY A 304 28.77 -3.91 8.93
CA GLY A 304 29.67 -4.69 8.08
C GLY A 304 29.87 -4.13 6.67
N HIS A 305 30.09 -5.01 5.69
CA HIS A 305 30.31 -4.67 4.27
C HIS A 305 29.02 -4.69 3.43
N ALA A 306 27.85 -4.51 4.05
CA ALA A 306 26.57 -4.55 3.35
C ALA A 306 26.36 -3.28 2.50
N ASP A 307 26.01 -3.47 1.22
CA ASP A 307 25.72 -2.39 0.28
C ASP A 307 24.61 -2.82 -0.68
N VAL A 308 23.39 -2.85 -0.14
CA VAL A 308 22.16 -3.10 -0.89
C VAL A 308 21.64 -1.77 -1.44
N PRO A 309 21.62 -1.55 -2.77
CA PRO A 309 21.08 -0.34 -3.35
C PRO A 309 19.55 -0.43 -3.36
N LEU A 310 18.88 0.56 -2.77
CA LEU A 310 17.42 0.63 -2.67
C LEU A 310 16.89 1.98 -3.14
N GLN A 311 15.69 1.97 -3.73
CA GLN A 311 14.84 3.16 -3.84
C GLN A 311 13.53 2.87 -3.12
N ILE A 312 13.22 3.66 -2.09
CA ILE A 312 11.93 3.61 -1.41
C ILE A 312 11.00 4.56 -2.16
N VAL A 313 9.87 4.03 -2.61
CA VAL A 313 8.90 4.76 -3.42
C VAL A 313 7.57 4.73 -2.70
N ALA A 314 6.98 5.90 -2.51
CA ALA A 314 5.65 6.05 -1.93
C ALA A 314 4.68 6.55 -2.98
N ASP A 315 3.45 6.07 -2.91
CA ASP A 315 2.36 6.50 -3.79
C ASP A 315 1.10 6.73 -2.97
N GLY A 316 0.18 7.52 -3.53
CA GLY A 316 -1.06 7.87 -2.87
C GLY A 316 -2.04 8.57 -3.80
N PRO A 317 -3.34 8.60 -3.44
CA PRO A 317 -4.42 9.20 -4.23
C PRO A 317 -4.26 10.70 -4.55
N GLU A 318 -3.34 11.37 -3.86
CA GLU A 318 -2.93 12.74 -4.08
C GLU A 318 -1.98 12.91 -5.27
N SER A 319 -1.24 11.86 -5.64
CA SER A 319 -0.31 11.88 -6.77
C SER A 319 -1.06 12.04 -8.09
N ILE A 320 -0.44 12.77 -9.02
CA ILE A 320 -0.94 12.87 -10.40
C ILE A 320 -0.56 11.62 -11.20
N GLU A 321 0.58 11.02 -10.86
CA GLU A 321 1.16 9.85 -11.52
C GLU A 321 1.10 8.63 -10.60
N ARG A 322 0.88 7.45 -11.15
CA ARG A 322 0.92 6.19 -10.39
C ARG A 322 2.34 5.63 -10.42
N ILE A 323 3.20 6.20 -9.58
CA ILE A 323 4.65 5.98 -9.63
C ILE A 323 5.01 4.52 -9.31
N ILE A 324 4.36 3.91 -8.30
CA ILE A 324 4.65 2.51 -7.95
C ILE A 324 4.15 1.56 -9.05
N GLU A 325 2.94 1.79 -9.58
CA GLU A 325 2.40 1.01 -10.71
C GLU A 325 3.31 1.09 -11.94
N GLY A 326 3.75 2.30 -12.30
CA GLY A 326 4.68 2.51 -13.41
C GLY A 326 6.02 1.82 -13.18
N GLY A 327 6.52 1.79 -11.95
CA GLY A 327 7.71 1.03 -11.55
C GLY A 327 7.55 -0.48 -11.72
N PHE A 328 6.40 -1.03 -11.31
CA PHE A 328 6.06 -2.44 -11.53
C PHE A 328 5.95 -2.76 -13.03
N ILE A 329 5.21 -1.95 -13.80
CA ILE A 329 5.11 -2.11 -15.25
C ILE A 329 6.50 -2.08 -15.88
N LYS A 330 7.34 -1.10 -15.51
CA LYS A 330 8.70 -0.96 -16.02
C LYS A 330 9.54 -2.19 -15.73
N THR A 331 9.42 -2.74 -14.52
CA THR A 331 10.09 -3.98 -14.11
C THR A 331 9.64 -5.15 -14.98
N ILE A 332 8.32 -5.36 -15.10
CA ILE A 332 7.73 -6.50 -15.81
C ILE A 332 8.06 -6.47 -17.30
N VAL A 333 7.92 -5.31 -17.97
CA VAL A 333 8.16 -5.20 -19.41
C VAL A 333 9.64 -5.19 -19.79
N SER A 334 10.53 -4.91 -18.83
CA SER A 334 11.98 -4.92 -19.07
C SER A 334 12.61 -6.28 -18.75
N ALA A 335 11.91 -7.17 -18.03
CA ALA A 335 12.41 -8.48 -17.64
C ALA A 335 12.71 -9.35 -18.86
N LYS A 336 13.77 -10.17 -18.74
CA LYS A 336 14.25 -11.04 -19.83
C LYS A 336 14.07 -12.52 -19.57
N GLU A 337 14.14 -12.93 -18.31
CA GLU A 337 14.18 -14.34 -17.92
C GLU A 337 13.00 -14.72 -17.04
N ARG A 338 12.74 -13.96 -15.97
CA ARG A 338 11.66 -14.29 -15.02
C ARG A 338 11.00 -13.08 -14.39
N VAL A 339 9.72 -13.24 -14.04
CA VAL A 339 8.96 -12.34 -13.18
C VAL A 339 8.11 -13.19 -12.23
N TRP A 340 8.48 -13.20 -10.95
CA TRP A 340 7.75 -13.94 -9.92
C TRP A 340 7.08 -12.96 -8.96
N ILE A 341 5.78 -13.14 -8.72
CA ILE A 341 4.94 -12.21 -7.97
C ILE A 341 4.22 -12.94 -6.85
N GLN A 342 4.26 -12.42 -5.63
CA GLN A 342 3.34 -12.81 -4.56
C GLN A 342 2.42 -11.62 -4.26
N SER A 343 1.11 -11.86 -4.24
CA SER A 343 0.12 -10.84 -3.88
C SER A 343 -1.13 -11.51 -3.32
N PRO A 344 -1.70 -11.04 -2.19
CA PRO A 344 -2.99 -11.57 -1.73
C PRO A 344 -4.13 -11.25 -2.69
N TYR A 345 -4.02 -10.11 -3.40
CA TYR A 345 -5.04 -9.60 -4.29
C TYR A 345 -4.43 -9.44 -5.69
N LEU A 346 -4.98 -10.17 -6.66
CA LEU A 346 -4.58 -10.09 -8.07
C LEU A 346 -5.75 -9.52 -8.86
N ILE A 347 -5.85 -8.19 -8.87
CA ILE A 347 -6.92 -7.45 -9.55
C ILE A 347 -6.27 -6.31 -10.35
N PRO A 348 -5.35 -6.60 -11.28
CA PRO A 348 -4.64 -5.57 -12.02
C PRO A 348 -5.59 -4.76 -12.92
N ASP A 349 -5.19 -3.51 -13.17
CA ASP A 349 -5.82 -2.67 -14.18
C ASP A 349 -5.44 -3.15 -15.60
N ASP A 350 -5.94 -2.45 -16.64
CA ASP A 350 -5.68 -2.82 -18.03
C ASP A 350 -4.20 -2.65 -18.43
N SER A 351 -3.50 -1.68 -17.82
CA SER A 351 -2.08 -1.37 -18.09
C SER A 351 -1.19 -2.49 -17.54
N MET A 352 -1.40 -2.85 -16.27
CA MET A 352 -0.70 -3.95 -15.62
C MET A 352 -1.03 -5.30 -16.27
N THR A 353 -2.29 -5.52 -16.64
CA THR A 353 -2.70 -6.73 -17.38
C THR A 353 -1.94 -6.83 -18.70
N SER A 354 -1.82 -5.72 -19.44
CA SER A 354 -1.08 -5.69 -20.70
C SER A 354 0.42 -5.92 -20.50
N ALA A 355 1.02 -5.36 -19.44
CA ALA A 355 2.43 -5.57 -19.10
C ALA A 355 2.74 -7.05 -18.85
N LEU A 356 1.93 -7.72 -18.03
CA LEU A 356 2.07 -9.16 -17.77
C LEU A 356 1.89 -10.00 -19.03
N GLN A 357 0.90 -9.66 -19.88
CA GLN A 357 0.72 -10.33 -21.16
C GLN A 357 1.92 -10.18 -22.08
N ILE A 358 2.52 -8.98 -22.16
CA ILE A 358 3.73 -8.73 -22.95
C ILE A 358 4.88 -9.59 -22.43
N ALA A 359 5.13 -9.62 -21.12
CA ALA A 359 6.21 -10.44 -20.54
C ALA A 359 6.03 -11.92 -20.88
N ILE A 360 4.82 -12.47 -20.68
CA ILE A 360 4.51 -13.88 -21.02
C ILE A 360 4.76 -14.15 -22.50
N ARG A 361 4.34 -13.25 -23.40
CA ARG A 361 4.53 -13.42 -24.85
C ARG A 361 5.98 -13.22 -25.30
N SER A 362 6.77 -12.49 -24.54
CA SER A 362 8.22 -12.36 -24.74
C SER A 362 9.02 -13.59 -24.27
N GLY A 363 8.35 -14.61 -23.72
CA GLY A 363 8.99 -15.85 -23.26
C GLY A 363 9.55 -15.79 -21.83
N VAL A 364 9.22 -14.74 -21.08
CA VAL A 364 9.61 -14.60 -19.66
C VAL A 364 8.85 -15.63 -18.81
N ASP A 365 9.53 -16.29 -17.86
CA ASP A 365 8.91 -17.16 -16.87
C ASP A 365 8.12 -16.35 -15.85
N VAL A 366 6.81 -16.23 -16.09
CA VAL A 366 5.90 -15.49 -15.21
C VAL A 366 5.22 -16.44 -14.23
N ARG A 367 5.51 -16.27 -12.94
CA ARG A 367 4.88 -17.01 -11.84
C ARG A 367 4.14 -16.06 -10.91
N ILE A 368 2.90 -16.41 -10.53
CA ILE A 368 2.10 -15.58 -9.62
C ILE A 368 1.54 -16.47 -8.53
N MET A 369 1.78 -16.09 -7.27
CA MET A 369 1.28 -16.78 -6.09
C MET A 369 0.14 -16.00 -5.44
N ILE A 370 -0.97 -16.70 -5.17
CA ILE A 370 -2.19 -16.14 -4.59
C ILE A 370 -2.70 -17.00 -3.41
N PRO A 371 -3.59 -16.48 -2.54
CA PRO A 371 -4.16 -17.24 -1.43
C PRO A 371 -5.08 -18.39 -1.87
N CYS A 372 -5.21 -19.43 -1.04
CA CYS A 372 -6.21 -20.49 -1.23
C CYS A 372 -7.61 -20.16 -0.69
N MET A 373 -7.76 -19.06 0.06
CA MET A 373 -9.01 -18.75 0.77
C MET A 373 -9.32 -17.25 0.78
N PRO A 374 -10.60 -16.86 0.92
CA PRO A 374 -11.00 -15.47 1.00
C PRO A 374 -10.84 -14.87 2.39
N ASP A 375 -10.25 -13.68 2.46
CA ASP A 375 -10.43 -12.74 3.56
C ASP A 375 -11.66 -11.85 3.34
N HIS A 376 -11.90 -11.47 2.08
CA HIS A 376 -13.07 -10.72 1.60
C HIS A 376 -13.79 -11.44 0.42
N PRO A 377 -15.14 -11.46 0.42
CA PRO A 377 -15.92 -12.33 -0.48
C PRO A 377 -15.84 -11.96 -1.97
N PHE A 378 -15.71 -10.69 -2.33
CA PHE A 378 -15.63 -10.24 -3.73
C PHE A 378 -14.19 -10.18 -4.24
N ILE A 379 -13.26 -9.71 -3.41
CA ILE A 379 -11.83 -9.58 -3.74
C ILE A 379 -11.24 -10.93 -4.14
N TYR A 380 -11.52 -11.98 -3.36
CA TYR A 380 -11.03 -13.31 -3.69
C TYR A 380 -11.58 -13.85 -5.02
N ARG A 381 -12.85 -13.56 -5.35
CA ARG A 381 -13.47 -14.02 -6.60
C ARG A 381 -12.94 -13.24 -7.81
N ALA A 382 -12.64 -11.95 -7.65
CA ALA A 382 -11.94 -11.18 -8.67
C ALA A 382 -10.50 -11.69 -8.86
N THR A 383 -9.78 -11.97 -7.77
CA THR A 383 -8.45 -12.61 -7.80
C THR A 383 -8.46 -13.92 -8.59
N GLN A 384 -9.44 -14.80 -8.31
CA GLN A 384 -9.62 -16.04 -9.08
C GLN A 384 -9.92 -15.81 -10.56
N TYR A 385 -10.65 -14.74 -10.91
CA TYR A 385 -10.89 -14.40 -12.32
C TYR A 385 -9.58 -14.09 -13.05
N TYR A 386 -8.74 -13.19 -12.49
CA TYR A 386 -7.49 -12.80 -13.13
C TYR A 386 -6.45 -13.94 -13.10
N ALA A 387 -6.43 -14.76 -12.04
CA ALA A 387 -5.66 -15.99 -12.00
C ALA A 387 -6.00 -16.92 -13.17
N ASN A 388 -7.29 -17.19 -13.38
CA ASN A 388 -7.75 -17.98 -14.52
C ASN A 388 -7.35 -17.34 -15.87
N LEU A 389 -7.38 -16.01 -15.98
CA LEU A 389 -6.97 -15.28 -17.19
C LEU A 389 -5.49 -15.46 -17.48
N PHE A 390 -4.61 -15.18 -16.52
CA PHE A 390 -3.16 -15.25 -16.72
C PHE A 390 -2.67 -16.69 -16.91
N GLN A 391 -3.29 -17.66 -16.22
CA GLN A 391 -3.02 -19.08 -16.44
C GLN A 391 -3.25 -19.47 -17.91
N LYS A 392 -4.39 -19.05 -18.49
CA LYS A 392 -4.72 -19.31 -19.89
C LYS A 392 -3.76 -18.64 -20.89
N ILE A 393 -3.16 -17.52 -20.50
CA ILE A 393 -2.25 -16.75 -21.36
C ILE A 393 -0.83 -17.32 -21.31
N GLY A 394 -0.47 -18.03 -20.23
CA GLY A 394 0.79 -18.77 -20.11
C GLY A 394 1.53 -18.57 -18.77
N ALA A 395 1.00 -17.79 -17.83
CA ALA A 395 1.60 -17.66 -16.51
C ALA A 395 1.37 -18.93 -15.67
N GLN A 396 2.33 -19.26 -14.80
CA GLN A 396 2.15 -20.31 -13.80
C GLN A 396 1.53 -19.69 -12.55
N ILE A 397 0.32 -20.13 -12.19
CA ILE A 397 -0.38 -19.62 -11.02
C ILE A 397 -0.30 -20.63 -9.88
N TYR A 398 0.28 -20.22 -8.75
CA TYR A 398 0.44 -21.02 -7.55
C TYR A 398 -0.58 -20.59 -6.50
N ILE A 399 -1.39 -21.53 -6.02
CA ILE A 399 -2.38 -21.31 -4.95
C ILE A 399 -1.75 -21.80 -3.65
N TYR A 400 -1.37 -20.87 -2.77
CA TYR A 400 -0.69 -21.17 -1.51
C TYR A 400 -1.63 -21.83 -0.50
N ASN A 401 -1.31 -23.04 -0.04
CA ASN A 401 -2.13 -23.82 0.88
C ASN A 401 -1.54 -23.94 2.30
N GLY A 402 -0.39 -23.31 2.58
CA GLY A 402 0.23 -23.29 3.91
C GLY A 402 -0.50 -22.39 4.93
N GLY A 403 -1.61 -21.75 4.53
CA GLY A 403 -2.32 -20.74 5.32
C GLY A 403 -2.77 -19.60 4.42
N PHE A 404 -2.80 -18.37 4.93
CA PHE A 404 -3.11 -17.18 4.16
C PHE A 404 -1.83 -16.43 3.78
N ILE A 405 -1.50 -16.39 2.49
CA ILE A 405 -0.38 -15.60 1.99
C ILE A 405 -0.81 -14.14 1.78
N HIS A 406 -0.06 -13.22 2.37
CA HIS A 406 -0.29 -11.79 2.28
C HIS A 406 0.98 -11.03 1.88
N ALA A 407 2.01 -11.72 1.38
CA ALA A 407 3.20 -11.09 0.81
C ALA A 407 2.86 -10.19 -0.40
N LYS A 408 3.62 -9.10 -0.57
CA LYS A 408 3.58 -8.23 -1.74
C LYS A 408 4.99 -8.08 -2.29
N THR A 409 5.40 -9.03 -3.11
CA THR A 409 6.77 -9.13 -3.60
C THR A 409 6.80 -9.33 -5.10
N ILE A 410 7.84 -8.79 -5.74
CA ILE A 410 8.19 -9.04 -7.14
C ILE A 410 9.67 -9.40 -7.20
N VAL A 411 10.00 -10.47 -7.90
CA VAL A 411 11.38 -10.86 -8.25
C VAL A 411 11.47 -10.84 -9.77
N ALA A 412 12.38 -10.05 -10.32
CA ALA A 412 12.58 -9.95 -11.76
C ALA A 412 14.04 -10.19 -12.13
N ASP A 413 14.24 -11.12 -13.07
CA ASP A 413 15.55 -11.62 -13.48
C ASP A 413 16.41 -11.97 -12.24
N ASP A 414 17.68 -11.61 -12.25
CA ASP A 414 18.64 -11.90 -11.17
C ASP A 414 19.08 -10.68 -10.37
N SER A 415 18.48 -9.50 -10.59
CA SER A 415 18.98 -8.26 -10.00
C SER A 415 17.91 -7.31 -9.44
N ILE A 416 16.65 -7.43 -9.85
CA ILE A 416 15.60 -6.51 -9.43
C ILE A 416 14.64 -7.24 -8.49
N VAL A 417 14.33 -6.60 -7.37
CA VAL A 417 13.23 -7.02 -6.50
C VAL A 417 12.38 -5.83 -6.08
N SER A 418 11.14 -6.12 -5.73
CA SER A 418 10.32 -5.19 -4.97
C SER A 418 9.63 -5.89 -3.80
N PHE A 419 9.50 -5.18 -2.68
CA PHE A 419 8.77 -5.61 -1.49
C PHE A 419 8.19 -4.38 -0.78
N GLY A 420 7.05 -4.54 -0.11
CA GLY A 420 6.43 -3.43 0.61
C GLY A 420 4.97 -3.70 0.93
N THR A 421 4.13 -2.68 0.78
CA THR A 421 2.71 -2.72 1.16
C THR A 421 1.76 -2.88 -0.03
N THR A 422 2.22 -2.55 -1.24
CA THR A 422 1.40 -2.41 -2.45
C THR A 422 0.94 -3.76 -3.01
N ASN A 423 -0.37 -4.03 -3.01
CA ASN A 423 -0.90 -5.23 -3.67
C ASN A 423 -0.91 -5.04 -5.20
N GLN A 424 -1.11 -6.15 -5.93
CA GLN A 424 -1.35 -6.11 -7.37
C GLN A 424 -2.84 -5.89 -7.69
N ASP A 425 -3.41 -4.79 -7.18
CA ASP A 425 -4.80 -4.39 -7.40
C ASP A 425 -4.99 -2.89 -7.70
N ILE A 426 -6.09 -2.57 -8.38
CA ILE A 426 -6.46 -1.18 -8.74
C ILE A 426 -6.47 -0.27 -7.52
N ARG A 427 -6.97 -0.77 -6.38
CA ARG A 427 -7.05 0.01 -5.14
C ARG A 427 -5.69 0.43 -4.60
N SER A 428 -4.67 -0.43 -4.64
CA SER A 428 -3.31 -0.06 -4.22
C SER A 428 -2.67 0.92 -5.20
N TYR A 429 -3.04 0.89 -6.48
CA TYR A 429 -2.51 1.83 -7.48
C TYR A 429 -3.19 3.21 -7.45
N ASP A 430 -4.47 3.30 -7.05
CA ASP A 430 -5.27 4.52 -7.18
C ASP A 430 -5.75 5.16 -5.87
N LEU A 431 -5.97 4.37 -4.81
CA LEU A 431 -6.78 4.79 -3.67
C LEU A 431 -6.08 4.69 -2.32
N ASN A 432 -5.14 3.77 -2.17
CA ASN A 432 -4.40 3.62 -0.92
C ASN A 432 -3.12 4.45 -0.92
N PHE A 433 -2.72 4.89 0.26
CA PHE A 433 -1.35 5.34 0.48
C PHE A 433 -0.48 4.10 0.67
N GLU A 434 0.49 3.92 -0.21
CA GLU A 434 1.34 2.72 -0.27
C GLU A 434 2.83 3.10 -0.22
N VAL A 435 3.67 2.13 0.13
CA VAL A 435 5.12 2.24 0.07
C VAL A 435 5.71 0.91 -0.42
N SER A 436 6.65 0.99 -1.36
CA SER A 436 7.39 -0.15 -1.89
C SER A 436 8.88 0.18 -2.00
N ALA A 437 9.72 -0.75 -1.58
CA ALA A 437 11.15 -0.72 -1.85
C ALA A 437 11.43 -1.40 -3.18
N PHE A 438 12.30 -0.80 -3.99
CA PHE A 438 12.88 -1.40 -5.19
C PHE A 438 14.37 -1.62 -4.96
N GLY A 439 14.79 -2.89 -5.00
CA GLY A 439 16.17 -3.29 -4.75
C GLY A 439 16.91 -3.71 -6.02
N TYR A 440 18.18 -3.35 -6.09
CA TYR A 440 19.07 -3.61 -7.23
C TYR A 440 20.28 -4.44 -6.79
N ASP A 441 20.02 -5.65 -6.30
CA ASP A 441 21.03 -6.52 -5.73
C ASP A 441 20.72 -8.01 -5.97
N GLU A 442 21.74 -8.75 -6.41
CA GLU A 442 21.62 -10.17 -6.74
C GLU A 442 21.42 -11.05 -5.50
N LYS A 443 22.04 -10.72 -4.36
CA LYS A 443 21.87 -11.52 -3.14
C LYS A 443 20.46 -11.35 -2.59
N LEU A 444 19.97 -10.11 -2.57
CA LEU A 444 18.60 -9.79 -2.19
C LEU A 444 17.58 -10.48 -3.12
N ASN A 445 17.85 -10.49 -4.43
CA ASN A 445 17.03 -11.21 -5.41
C ASN A 445 16.99 -12.71 -5.13
N LYS A 446 18.15 -13.35 -4.94
CA LYS A 446 18.24 -14.78 -4.61
C LYS A 446 17.53 -15.13 -3.32
N GLU A 447 17.58 -14.27 -2.31
CA GLU A 447 16.90 -14.48 -1.04
C GLU A 447 15.37 -14.50 -1.21
N LEU A 448 14.80 -13.50 -1.90
CA LEU A 448 13.36 -13.46 -2.18
C LEU A 448 12.93 -14.57 -3.17
N ALA A 449 13.79 -14.94 -4.12
CA ALA A 449 13.56 -16.08 -5.00
C ALA A 449 13.48 -17.39 -4.21
N ARG A 450 14.41 -17.63 -3.27
CA ARG A 450 14.37 -18.79 -2.37
C ARG A 450 13.10 -18.82 -1.53
N ILE A 451 12.72 -17.67 -0.96
CA ILE A 451 11.48 -17.54 -0.18
C ILE A 451 10.25 -17.90 -1.04
N PHE A 452 10.21 -17.44 -2.30
CA PHE A 452 9.14 -17.80 -3.23
C PHE A 452 9.10 -19.30 -3.51
N GLU A 453 10.26 -19.93 -3.73
CA GLU A 453 10.38 -21.37 -3.98
C GLU A 453 9.96 -22.20 -2.76
N GLU A 454 10.30 -21.76 -1.54
CA GLU A 454 9.84 -22.39 -0.30
C GLU A 454 8.33 -22.30 -0.16
N ASP A 455 7.73 -21.15 -0.42
CA ASP A 455 6.27 -20.99 -0.41
C ASP A 455 5.59 -21.84 -1.54
N MET A 456 6.30 -22.10 -2.64
CA MET A 456 5.84 -22.92 -3.75
C MET A 456 5.69 -24.39 -3.35
N GLU A 457 6.50 -24.91 -2.42
CA GLU A 457 6.37 -26.28 -1.89
C GLU A 457 5.03 -26.52 -1.18
N TYR A 458 4.41 -25.46 -0.65
CA TYR A 458 3.10 -25.49 -0.01
C TYR A 458 1.96 -25.08 -0.97
N SER A 459 2.25 -24.95 -2.27
CA SER A 459 1.31 -24.43 -3.24
C SER A 459 0.80 -25.49 -4.22
N ALA A 460 -0.45 -25.34 -4.65
CA ALA A 460 -1.00 -26.10 -5.76
C ALA A 460 -0.92 -25.28 -7.05
N LEU A 461 -0.38 -25.86 -8.12
CA LEU A 461 -0.38 -25.23 -9.44
C LEU A 461 -1.81 -25.25 -10.02
N LEU A 462 -2.35 -24.08 -10.38
CA LEU A 462 -3.65 -23.97 -11.05
C LEU A 462 -3.51 -24.46 -12.50
N THR A 463 -4.18 -25.57 -12.80
CA THR A 463 -4.17 -26.17 -14.15
C THR A 463 -5.41 -25.78 -14.96
N GLN A 464 -5.31 -25.93 -16.28
CA GLN A 464 -6.44 -25.72 -17.18
C GLN A 464 -7.62 -26.66 -16.83
N ASP A 465 -7.34 -27.92 -16.47
CA ASP A 465 -8.36 -28.90 -16.04
C ASP A 465 -9.12 -28.43 -14.80
N MET A 466 -8.42 -27.87 -13.81
CA MET A 466 -9.05 -27.30 -12.62
C MET A 466 -9.99 -26.15 -12.98
N ILE A 467 -9.62 -25.30 -13.93
CA ILE A 467 -10.46 -24.17 -14.39
C ILE A 467 -11.69 -24.68 -15.14
N ASP A 468 -11.53 -25.67 -16.01
CA ASP A 468 -12.63 -26.21 -16.81
C ASP A 468 -13.69 -26.91 -15.95
N GLN A 469 -13.25 -27.59 -14.89
CA GLN A 469 -14.11 -28.24 -13.90
C GLN A 469 -14.83 -27.25 -12.94
N GLN A 470 -14.49 -25.95 -12.95
CA GLN A 470 -15.19 -24.97 -12.11
C GLN A 470 -16.68 -24.87 -12.49
N SER A 471 -17.56 -24.88 -11.48
CA SER A 471 -19.00 -24.79 -11.68
C SER A 471 -19.42 -23.47 -12.36
N TYR A 472 -20.53 -23.51 -13.11
CA TYR A 472 -21.11 -22.31 -13.72
C TYR A 472 -21.39 -21.20 -12.69
N TRP A 473 -21.78 -21.56 -11.47
CA TRP A 473 -22.02 -20.61 -10.39
C TRP A 473 -20.74 -19.93 -9.90
N LEU A 474 -19.62 -20.67 -9.79
CA LEU A 474 -18.34 -20.09 -9.45
C LEU A 474 -17.86 -19.13 -10.55
N LYS A 475 -17.97 -19.55 -11.83
CA LYS A 475 -17.65 -18.70 -12.99
C LYS A 475 -18.50 -17.43 -13.00
N PHE A 476 -19.79 -17.52 -12.67
CA PHE A 476 -20.65 -16.35 -12.52
C PHE A 476 -20.14 -15.40 -11.43
N LYS A 477 -19.83 -15.90 -10.22
CA LYS A 477 -19.29 -15.08 -9.13
C LYS A 477 -17.98 -14.38 -9.49
N GLN A 478 -17.08 -15.07 -10.16
CA GLN A 478 -15.80 -14.52 -10.64
C GLN A 478 -16.03 -13.37 -11.63
N ASN A 479 -16.85 -13.61 -12.67
CA ASN A 479 -17.18 -12.58 -13.67
C ASN A 479 -17.93 -11.38 -13.07
N PHE A 480 -18.85 -11.62 -12.14
CA PHE A 480 -19.56 -10.56 -11.45
C PHE A 480 -18.60 -9.74 -10.58
N SER A 481 -17.72 -10.39 -9.83
CA SER A 481 -16.77 -9.69 -8.94
C SER A 481 -15.77 -8.84 -9.72
N ARG A 482 -15.37 -9.26 -10.93
CA ARG A 482 -14.56 -8.44 -11.85
C ARG A 482 -15.23 -7.11 -12.22
N LEU A 483 -16.56 -7.04 -12.28
CA LEU A 483 -17.25 -5.77 -12.55
C LEU A 483 -17.05 -4.76 -11.41
N LEU A 484 -16.71 -5.25 -10.22
CA LEU A 484 -16.42 -4.44 -9.04
C LEU A 484 -14.94 -4.06 -8.94
N SER A 485 -14.03 -4.59 -9.79
CA SER A 485 -12.59 -4.33 -9.72
C SER A 485 -12.21 -2.85 -9.53
N PRO A 486 -12.85 -1.85 -10.19
CA PRO A 486 -12.47 -0.45 -10.02
C PRO A 486 -12.70 0.12 -8.61
N ILE A 487 -13.43 -0.58 -7.75
CA ILE A 487 -13.73 -0.18 -6.37
C ILE A 487 -13.24 -1.19 -5.33
N LEU A 488 -12.70 -2.34 -5.76
CA LEU A 488 -12.20 -3.42 -4.90
C LEU A 488 -10.75 -3.18 -4.51
#